data_AF-I9BH25-F1
#
_entry.id   AF-I9BH25-F1
#
_cell.length_a   1.000
_cell.length_b   1.000
_cell.length_c   1.000
_cell.angle_alpha   90.00
_cell.angle_beta   90.00
_cell.angle_gamma   90.00
#
_symmetry.space_group_name_H-M   'P 1'
#
loop_
_entity.id
_entity.type
_entity.pdbx_description
1 polymer ?
#
loop_
_entity_poly.entity_id
_entity_poly.type
_entity_poly.pdbx_seq_one_letter_code
_entity_poly.pdbx_strand_id
1 'polypeptide(L)'
;MCTIGRISGGTARETHHCGNRKESALRHGKEETDCGTQRCRNSFLNATFLPMSPPELFIDGTDGKPHNLITQENYEFLRDSFFRYASLMKKEAVHVPGRTPGEGIARLHEEMCNLVGSDMNVNIEQDGERLLFCLWKCHQWGEFTLYYFPTKFLERLGPELRRISVTFIHNLMRANGISTVLDEDDMDYALTLMSEVDPGETASDWKKRRRLLHSYEEGRIHALLRRVENKCYYKNLPKALDRYEPKDGYEQSLVSLMKEGLEFLTPEHGIMEYGYDPFYEEEPDFLPMYLSKQIRVVYDCTDMITEYLSDYYNSYSQETYDIIPITTCDLSPETEELFHMDDYPERFFRWAEKFINITV
;
A
#
# COMPACT_ATOMS: atom_id res chain seq x y z
N MET A 1 3.91 16.39 1.56
CA MET A 1 3.21 16.05 2.83
C MET A 1 4.32 16.04 3.89
N CYS A 2 4.45 17.05 4.75
CA CYS A 2 5.67 17.18 5.58
C CYS A 2 5.36 16.79 7.04
N THR A 3 6.15 15.90 7.65
CA THR A 3 5.76 15.18 8.88
C THR A 3 6.82 15.36 9.99
N ILE A 4 6.42 15.74 11.22
CA ILE A 4 7.31 16.16 12.33
C ILE A 4 7.70 15.01 13.28
N GLY A 5 7.01 13.87 13.19
CA GLY A 5 7.14 12.79 14.18
C GLY A 5 6.88 11.42 13.59
N ARG A 6 7.56 11.09 12.49
CA ARG A 6 7.76 9.68 12.13
C ARG A 6 8.83 9.08 13.01
N ILE A 7 8.78 7.75 13.18
CA ILE A 7 9.94 6.99 13.65
C ILE A 7 11.10 7.39 12.75
N SER A 8 12.04 8.19 13.27
CA SER A 8 13.22 8.55 12.52
C SER A 8 13.94 7.27 12.13
N GLY A 9 14.28 7.10 10.86
CA GLY A 9 15.25 6.11 10.39
C GLY A 9 16.64 6.26 11.04
N GLY A 10 16.81 7.10 12.05
CA GLY A 10 18.05 7.44 12.76
C GLY A 10 18.54 6.42 13.78
N THR A 11 18.30 5.12 13.60
CA THR A 11 19.34 4.13 13.94
C THR A 11 20.03 3.56 12.69
N ALA A 12 19.71 4.06 11.49
CA ALA A 12 20.38 3.77 10.24
C ALA A 12 21.76 4.44 10.22
N ARG A 13 22.73 3.74 10.80
CA ARG A 13 24.04 3.56 10.18
C ARG A 13 24.79 2.38 10.82
N GLU A 14 24.13 1.23 10.87
CA GLU A 14 24.85 -0.03 10.70
C GLU A 14 24.84 -0.34 9.19
N THR A 15 25.90 0.16 8.54
CA THR A 15 26.45 -0.32 7.26
C THR A 15 25.48 -0.64 6.13
N HIS A 16 25.35 0.35 5.25
CA HIS A 16 24.93 0.25 3.85
C HIS A 16 25.40 -1.06 3.17
N HIS A 17 24.46 -1.72 2.46
CA HIS A 17 24.58 -2.99 1.72
C HIS A 17 24.52 -4.28 2.54
N CYS A 18 23.35 -4.57 3.13
CA CYS A 18 22.86 -5.93 3.32
C CYS A 18 21.37 -5.87 3.74
N GLY A 19 20.50 -6.63 3.06
CA GLY A 19 19.05 -6.67 3.33
C GLY A 19 18.74 -6.83 4.81
N ASN A 20 17.97 -5.90 5.36
CA ASN A 20 17.85 -5.75 6.82
C ASN A 20 16.58 -6.42 7.36
N ARG A 21 16.80 -7.57 8.02
CA ARG A 21 15.90 -8.43 8.82
C ARG A 21 14.99 -7.74 9.87
N LYS A 22 15.00 -6.41 10.03
CA LYS A 22 14.17 -5.72 11.02
C LYS A 22 12.71 -5.55 10.57
N GLU A 23 12.46 -5.45 9.26
CA GLU A 23 11.09 -5.50 8.73
C GLU A 23 10.42 -6.84 9.01
N SER A 24 11.20 -7.93 8.95
CA SER A 24 10.73 -9.28 9.28
C SER A 24 10.27 -9.40 10.74
N ALA A 25 10.86 -8.64 11.68
CA ALA A 25 10.52 -8.70 13.11
C ALA A 25 9.15 -8.07 13.44
N LEU A 26 8.81 -6.93 12.81
CA LEU A 26 7.50 -6.30 12.93
C LEU A 26 6.39 -7.12 12.25
N ARG A 27 6.73 -7.87 11.19
CA ARG A 27 5.81 -8.76 10.46
C ARG A 27 5.53 -10.09 11.17
N HIS A 28 6.34 -10.52 12.14
CA HIS A 28 6.31 -11.93 12.60
C HIS A 28 6.06 -12.23 14.08
N GLY A 29 6.06 -11.29 15.02
CA GLY A 29 5.78 -11.60 16.43
C GLY A 29 6.61 -12.77 17.00
N LYS A 30 7.82 -13.01 16.46
CA LYS A 30 8.76 -14.04 16.90
C LYS A 30 10.10 -13.39 17.19
N GLU A 31 10.55 -13.52 18.44
CA GLU A 31 11.92 -13.26 18.84
C GLU A 31 12.82 -14.37 18.26
N GLU A 32 13.57 -14.08 17.21
CA GLU A 32 14.71 -14.91 16.84
C GLU A 32 15.98 -14.39 17.55
N THR A 33 16.68 -15.31 18.21
CA THR A 33 17.92 -15.05 18.93
C THR A 33 19.06 -14.73 17.98
N ASP A 34 19.63 -13.54 18.19
CA ASP A 34 20.73 -12.98 17.41
C ASP A 34 22.04 -13.78 17.63
N CYS A 35 22.58 -14.36 16.55
CA CYS A 35 23.89 -15.01 16.52
C CYS A 35 24.90 -14.10 15.78
N GLY A 36 25.19 -12.93 16.35
CA GLY A 36 26.15 -11.96 15.79
C GLY A 36 27.16 -11.44 16.81
N THR A 37 27.97 -12.33 17.40
CA THR A 37 29.02 -11.88 18.34
C THR A 37 30.30 -11.48 17.59
N GLN A 38 30.79 -10.27 17.90
CA GLN A 38 32.13 -9.71 17.65
C GLN A 38 32.51 -9.35 16.20
N ARG A 39 32.40 -8.05 15.86
CA ARG A 39 33.54 -7.24 15.34
C ARG A 39 33.21 -5.75 15.18
N CYS A 40 34.13 -4.92 15.69
CA CYS A 40 34.42 -3.52 15.36
C CYS A 40 33.40 -2.43 15.77
N ARG A 41 33.61 -1.90 16.98
CA ARG A 41 33.12 -0.59 17.42
C ARG A 41 33.82 0.53 16.61
N ASN A 42 33.08 1.26 15.80
CA ASN A 42 33.56 2.49 15.16
C ASN A 42 33.70 3.59 16.23
N SER A 43 34.92 4.10 16.42
CA SER A 43 35.33 5.04 17.49
C SER A 43 35.18 6.53 17.14
N PHE A 44 34.33 6.88 16.16
CA PHE A 44 34.26 8.25 15.62
C PHE A 44 33.07 9.08 16.11
N LEU A 45 32.12 8.48 16.84
CA LEU A 45 30.97 9.18 17.42
C LEU A 45 30.88 8.83 18.92
N ASN A 46 31.69 9.48 19.75
CA ASN A 46 31.66 9.34 21.21
C ASN A 46 30.72 10.35 21.90
N ALA A 47 30.01 11.18 21.13
CA ALA A 47 29.08 12.17 21.64
C ALA A 47 27.64 11.64 21.48
N THR A 48 26.94 11.51 22.60
CA THR A 48 25.48 11.34 22.59
C THR A 48 24.88 12.67 22.16
N PHE A 49 24.32 12.74 20.95
CA PHE A 49 23.53 13.89 20.54
C PHE A 49 22.27 13.92 21.41
N LEU A 50 22.02 15.05 22.07
CA LEU A 50 20.73 15.27 22.71
C LEU A 50 19.70 15.43 21.59
N PRO A 51 18.55 14.73 21.63
CA PRO A 51 17.44 15.00 20.73
C PRO A 51 17.10 16.49 20.85
N MET A 52 17.28 17.24 19.77
CA MET A 52 16.83 18.62 19.69
C MET A 52 15.54 18.63 18.89
N SER A 53 14.42 18.94 19.54
CA SER A 53 13.19 19.25 18.82
C SER A 53 13.45 20.50 17.96
N PRO A 54 13.20 20.45 16.64
CA PRO A 54 13.34 21.63 15.81
C PRO A 54 12.45 22.75 16.35
N PRO A 55 12.93 24.00 16.43
CA PRO A 55 12.15 25.11 16.99
C PRO A 55 10.97 25.50 16.09
N GLU A 56 11.08 25.23 14.80
CA GLU A 56 10.11 25.61 13.77
C GLU A 56 10.06 24.50 12.71
N LEU A 57 8.87 24.22 12.19
CA LEU A 57 8.70 23.37 11.01
C LEU A 57 7.77 24.08 10.04
N PHE A 58 8.32 24.50 8.91
CA PHE A 58 7.59 25.28 7.91
C PHE A 58 7.07 24.39 6.79
N ILE A 59 5.84 24.65 6.36
CA ILE A 59 5.23 24.08 5.15
C ILE A 59 4.88 25.19 4.17
N ASP A 60 5.01 24.95 2.87
CA ASP A 60 4.46 25.87 1.88
C ASP A 60 2.93 25.83 1.93
N GLY A 61 2.32 26.92 2.38
CA GLY A 61 0.88 27.10 2.39
C GLY A 61 0.29 27.18 1.00
N THR A 62 -1.02 26.96 0.89
CA THR A 62 -1.77 27.17 -0.36
C THR A 62 -1.70 28.62 -0.87
N ASP A 63 -1.26 29.55 -0.02
CA ASP A 63 -0.99 30.97 -0.33
C ASP A 63 0.47 31.24 -0.73
N GLY A 64 1.30 30.20 -0.86
CA GLY A 64 2.72 30.30 -1.21
C GLY A 64 3.61 30.83 -0.09
N LYS A 65 3.16 30.76 1.17
CA LYS A 65 3.95 31.21 2.34
C LYS A 65 4.26 30.06 3.28
N PRO A 66 5.45 30.07 3.90
CA PRO A 66 5.80 29.07 4.91
C PRO A 66 4.94 29.25 6.18
N HIS A 67 4.15 28.24 6.55
CA HIS A 67 3.42 28.19 7.83
C HIS A 67 4.15 27.29 8.82
N ASN A 68 4.40 27.79 10.04
CA ASN A 68 4.99 26.98 11.10
C ASN A 68 3.93 26.05 11.70
N LEU A 69 4.21 24.74 11.76
CA LEU A 69 3.34 23.75 12.39
C LEU A 69 3.65 23.53 13.88
N ILE A 70 4.85 23.90 14.34
CA ILE A 70 5.24 23.82 15.76
C ILE A 70 4.70 25.07 16.49
N THR A 71 3.40 25.06 16.74
CA THR A 71 2.66 26.15 17.37
C THR A 71 2.07 25.73 18.70
N GLN A 72 1.71 26.71 19.53
CA GLN A 72 0.99 26.47 20.77
C GLN A 72 -0.38 25.80 20.50
N GLU A 73 -1.07 26.21 19.43
CA GLU A 73 -2.37 25.67 19.03
C GLU A 73 -2.29 24.18 18.67
N ASN A 74 -1.31 23.79 17.83
CA ASN A 74 -1.11 22.38 17.47
C ASN A 74 -0.67 21.52 18.64
N TYR A 75 0.16 22.07 19.54
CA TYR A 75 0.50 21.39 20.78
C TYR A 75 -0.74 21.17 21.67
N GLU A 76 -1.58 22.19 21.86
CA GLU A 76 -2.81 22.07 22.66
C GLU A 76 -3.80 21.09 22.04
N PHE A 77 -3.94 21.12 20.71
CA PHE A 77 -4.78 20.17 19.98
C PHE A 77 -4.33 18.73 20.20
N LEU A 78 -3.04 18.43 20.00
CA LEU A 78 -2.48 17.10 20.27
C LEU A 78 -2.63 16.69 21.74
N ARG A 79 -2.38 17.61 22.68
CA ARG A 79 -2.55 17.35 24.12
C ARG A 79 -3.98 16.94 24.44
N ASP A 80 -4.95 17.67 23.90
CA ASP A 80 -6.37 17.44 24.17
C ASP A 80 -6.84 16.13 23.49
N SER A 81 -6.35 15.82 22.29
CA SER A 81 -6.52 14.50 21.64
C SER A 81 -5.95 13.36 22.49
N PHE A 82 -4.76 13.53 23.08
CA PHE A 82 -4.14 12.54 23.96
C PHE A 82 -5.00 12.24 25.19
N PHE A 83 -5.45 13.27 25.91
CA PHE A 83 -6.32 13.08 27.07
C PHE A 83 -7.68 12.50 26.67
N ARG A 84 -8.23 12.93 25.53
CA ARG A 84 -9.47 12.38 25.01
C ARG A 84 -9.35 10.88 24.77
N TYR A 85 -8.31 10.46 24.06
CA TYR A 85 -8.09 9.05 23.74
C TYR A 85 -7.79 8.20 24.99
N ALA A 86 -7.00 8.73 25.93
CA ALA A 86 -6.76 8.07 27.21
C ALA A 86 -8.04 7.85 28.02
N SER A 87 -8.94 8.84 28.01
CA SER A 87 -10.27 8.75 28.63
C SER A 87 -11.12 7.64 27.99
N LEU A 88 -11.13 7.52 26.66
CA LEU A 88 -11.80 6.43 25.95
C LEU A 88 -11.22 5.06 26.34
N MET A 89 -9.90 4.97 26.48
CA MET A 89 -9.22 3.75 26.95
C MET A 89 -9.41 3.48 28.45
N LYS A 90 -10.03 4.39 29.20
CA LYS A 90 -10.19 4.35 30.66
C LYS A 90 -8.85 4.22 31.40
N LYS A 91 -7.80 4.84 30.86
CA LYS A 91 -6.47 4.89 31.46
C LYS A 91 -6.22 6.27 32.07
N GLU A 92 -5.49 6.29 33.18
CA GLU A 92 -4.99 7.55 33.73
C GLU A 92 -3.87 8.07 32.81
N ALA A 93 -4.06 9.27 32.29
CA ALA A 93 -3.06 9.97 31.49
C ALA A 93 -2.49 11.14 32.29
N VAL A 94 -1.17 11.29 32.25
CA VAL A 94 -0.44 12.39 32.84
C VAL A 94 0.47 12.96 31.77
N HIS A 95 0.37 14.26 31.53
CA HIS A 95 1.25 14.98 30.60
C HIS A 95 2.06 16.02 31.38
N VAL A 96 3.36 16.08 31.11
CA VAL A 96 4.24 17.15 31.65
C VAL A 96 4.68 18.07 30.51
N PRO A 97 4.20 19.32 30.47
CA PRO A 97 4.53 20.27 29.40
C PRO A 97 6.03 20.45 29.19
N GLY A 98 6.43 20.56 27.92
CA GLY A 98 7.78 20.96 27.51
C GLY A 98 8.07 22.43 27.76
N ARG A 99 9.33 22.85 27.62
CA ARG A 99 9.72 24.29 27.68
C ARG A 99 9.30 25.06 26.43
N THR A 100 9.14 24.34 25.32
CA THR A 100 8.66 24.85 24.03
C THR A 100 7.53 23.96 23.51
N PRO A 101 6.69 24.45 22.57
CA PRO A 101 5.69 23.60 21.91
C PRO A 101 6.31 22.36 21.27
N GLY A 102 7.48 22.48 20.63
CA GLY A 102 8.18 21.35 20.02
C GLY A 102 8.62 20.28 21.04
N GLU A 103 9.13 20.68 22.21
CA GLU A 103 9.42 19.74 23.29
C GLU A 103 8.13 19.08 23.83
N GLY A 104 7.03 19.83 23.91
CA GLY A 104 5.73 19.32 24.32
C GLY A 104 5.19 18.27 23.35
N ILE A 105 5.26 18.54 22.05
CA ILE A 105 4.83 17.63 20.99
C ILE A 105 5.65 16.34 21.00
N ALA A 106 6.98 16.43 21.15
CA ALA A 106 7.83 15.25 21.23
C ALA A 106 7.48 14.36 22.44
N ARG A 107 7.22 14.96 23.60
CA ARG A 107 6.76 14.21 24.79
C ARG A 107 5.38 13.59 24.58
N LEU A 108 4.45 14.33 23.98
CA LEU A 108 3.11 13.82 23.67
C LEU A 108 3.18 12.60 22.74
N HIS A 109 4.10 12.57 21.78
CA HIS A 109 4.34 11.40 20.93
C HIS A 109 4.79 10.18 21.73
N GLU A 110 5.79 10.33 22.60
CA GLU A 110 6.26 9.23 23.46
C GLU A 110 5.17 8.75 24.43
N GLU A 111 4.44 9.69 25.05
CA GLU A 111 3.34 9.39 25.97
C GLU A 111 2.19 8.67 25.25
N MET A 112 1.85 9.07 24.02
CA MET A 112 0.86 8.39 23.20
C MET A 112 1.31 6.97 22.83
N CYS A 113 2.57 6.78 22.42
CA CYS A 113 3.14 5.45 22.16
C CYS A 113 3.00 4.54 23.40
N ASN A 114 3.33 5.07 24.58
CA ASN A 114 3.19 4.33 25.84
C ASN A 114 1.72 4.04 26.20
N LEU A 115 0.80 4.96 25.88
CA LEU A 115 -0.63 4.80 26.15
C LEU A 115 -1.24 3.65 25.33
N VAL A 116 -0.92 3.59 24.04
CA VAL A 116 -1.48 2.58 23.12
C VAL A 116 -0.79 1.21 23.25
N GLY A 117 0.49 1.19 23.64
CA GLY A 117 1.27 -0.02 23.86
C GLY A 117 1.95 -0.55 22.59
N SER A 118 2.60 -1.71 22.70
CA SER A 118 3.46 -2.28 21.63
C SER A 118 2.70 -2.78 20.40
N ASP A 119 1.39 -3.00 20.51
CA ASP A 119 0.58 -3.62 19.45
C ASP A 119 0.02 -2.59 18.44
N MET A 120 0.31 -1.31 18.65
CA MET A 120 -0.19 -0.17 17.88
C MET A 120 0.94 0.82 17.65
N ASN A 121 1.02 1.38 16.45
CA ASN A 121 2.01 2.41 16.14
C ASN A 121 1.36 3.79 16.12
N VAL A 122 2.18 4.82 16.33
CA VAL A 122 1.73 6.22 16.42
C VAL A 122 2.62 7.08 15.54
N ASN A 123 2.02 7.79 14.61
CA ASN A 123 2.64 8.90 13.88
C ASN A 123 1.94 10.21 14.25
N ILE A 124 2.63 11.33 14.03
CA ILE A 124 1.99 12.65 14.01
C ILE A 124 1.89 13.08 12.56
N GLU A 125 0.68 13.14 12.04
CA GLU A 125 0.40 13.52 10.66
C GLU A 125 -0.14 14.95 10.57
N GLN A 126 -0.04 15.50 9.36
CA GLN A 126 -0.50 16.84 9.04
C GLN A 126 -1.84 16.78 8.32
N ASP A 127 -2.85 17.50 8.84
CA ASP A 127 -4.10 17.78 8.14
C ASP A 127 -4.31 19.30 8.03
N GLY A 128 -4.05 19.84 6.82
CA GLY A 128 -4.03 21.28 6.59
C GLY A 128 -2.96 21.98 7.45
N GLU A 129 -3.39 22.92 8.30
CA GLU A 129 -2.52 23.62 9.26
C GLU A 129 -2.43 22.91 10.62
N ARG A 130 -3.09 21.75 10.77
CA ARG A 130 -3.17 21.01 12.03
C ARG A 130 -2.23 19.81 12.07
N LEU A 131 -1.76 19.52 13.28
CA LEU A 131 -1.09 18.26 13.61
C LEU A 131 -2.06 17.35 14.36
N LEU A 132 -2.13 16.09 13.95
CA LEU A 132 -2.96 15.07 14.58
C LEU A 132 -2.16 13.81 14.88
N PHE A 133 -2.61 13.01 15.85
CA PHE A 133 -2.07 11.66 16.02
C PHE A 133 -2.73 10.74 15.01
N CYS A 134 -1.93 10.00 14.26
CA CYS A 134 -2.41 8.90 13.42
C CYS A 134 -1.98 7.59 14.07
N LEU A 135 -2.96 6.84 14.59
CA LEU A 135 -2.74 5.47 15.03
C LEU A 135 -2.77 4.55 13.82
N TRP A 136 -1.88 3.57 13.76
CA TRP A 136 -1.85 2.66 12.62
C TRP A 136 -1.41 1.24 12.99
N LYS A 137 -1.95 0.28 12.24
CA LYS A 137 -1.64 -1.15 12.39
C LYS A 137 -1.69 -1.90 11.06
N CYS A 138 -0.68 -2.72 10.81
CA CYS A 138 -0.59 -3.55 9.60
C CYS A 138 -1.58 -4.72 9.63
N HIS A 139 -2.19 -4.99 8.48
CA HIS A 139 -2.90 -6.24 8.21
C HIS A 139 -1.94 -7.40 7.96
N GLN A 140 -2.47 -8.62 7.98
CA GLN A 140 -1.72 -9.78 7.52
C GLN A 140 -1.61 -9.76 5.99
N TRP A 141 -0.39 -9.55 5.49
CA TRP A 141 -0.07 -9.53 4.07
C TRP A 141 0.96 -10.61 3.73
N GLY A 142 0.77 -11.29 2.59
CA GLY A 142 1.72 -12.30 2.12
C GLY A 142 3.03 -11.66 1.68
N GLU A 143 4.16 -12.09 2.26
CA GLU A 143 5.48 -11.59 1.90
C GLU A 143 5.71 -11.77 0.38
N PHE A 144 6.05 -10.69 -0.33
CA PHE A 144 6.31 -10.69 -1.77
C PHE A 144 5.17 -11.26 -2.64
N THR A 145 3.92 -11.13 -2.21
CA THR A 145 2.77 -11.64 -2.96
C THR A 145 2.20 -10.58 -3.91
N LEU A 146 2.23 -10.86 -5.22
CA LEU A 146 1.64 -10.01 -6.25
C LEU A 146 0.23 -10.52 -6.60
N TYR A 147 -0.77 -9.64 -6.49
CA TYR A 147 -2.17 -9.91 -6.83
C TYR A 147 -2.49 -9.34 -8.21
N TYR A 148 -2.00 -10.01 -9.24
CA TYR A 148 -2.23 -9.64 -10.63
C TYR A 148 -3.47 -10.35 -11.17
N PHE A 149 -4.52 -9.59 -11.44
CA PHE A 149 -5.79 -10.12 -11.97
C PHE A 149 -5.69 -10.24 -13.50
N PRO A 150 -5.58 -11.45 -14.08
CA PRO A 150 -5.43 -11.60 -15.53
C PRO A 150 -6.73 -11.34 -16.26
N THR A 151 -6.66 -10.86 -17.51
CA THR A 151 -7.84 -10.63 -18.36
C THR A 151 -7.88 -11.52 -19.60
N LYS A 152 -6.79 -12.25 -19.91
CA LYS A 152 -6.69 -13.17 -21.05
C LYS A 152 -7.76 -14.27 -21.03
N PHE A 153 -8.17 -14.75 -19.85
CA PHE A 153 -9.21 -15.77 -19.75
C PHE A 153 -10.55 -15.33 -20.37
N LEU A 154 -10.85 -14.02 -20.34
CA LEU A 154 -12.08 -13.45 -20.90
C LEU A 154 -12.27 -13.78 -22.39
N GLU A 155 -11.18 -14.00 -23.11
CA GLU A 155 -11.18 -14.30 -24.55
C GLU A 155 -11.71 -15.70 -24.86
N ARG A 156 -11.61 -16.62 -23.89
CA ARG A 156 -12.08 -18.01 -23.99
C ARG A 156 -13.56 -18.14 -23.60
N LEU A 157 -14.09 -17.17 -22.84
CA LEU A 157 -15.47 -17.20 -22.35
C LEU A 157 -16.49 -16.96 -23.47
N GLY A 158 -17.66 -17.57 -23.33
CA GLY A 158 -18.82 -17.27 -24.17
C GLY A 158 -19.27 -15.80 -24.05
N PRO A 159 -20.03 -15.26 -25.03
CA PRO A 159 -20.37 -13.84 -25.07
C PRO A 159 -21.10 -13.31 -23.82
N GLU A 160 -21.96 -14.12 -23.23
CA GLU A 160 -22.73 -13.76 -22.03
C GLU A 160 -21.85 -13.69 -20.78
N LEU A 161 -21.14 -14.79 -20.48
CA LEU A 161 -20.23 -14.86 -19.34
C LEU A 161 -19.10 -13.83 -19.45
N ARG A 162 -18.57 -13.60 -20.66
CA ARG A 162 -17.58 -12.54 -20.90
C ARG A 162 -18.08 -11.17 -20.47
N ARG A 163 -19.33 -10.81 -20.77
CA ARG A 163 -19.92 -9.53 -20.35
C ARG A 163 -20.12 -9.47 -18.84
N ILE A 164 -20.49 -10.60 -18.22
CA ILE A 164 -20.63 -10.71 -16.76
C ILE A 164 -19.27 -10.50 -16.10
N SER A 165 -18.24 -11.24 -16.51
CA SER A 165 -16.88 -11.14 -15.97
C SER A 165 -16.24 -9.77 -16.22
N VAL A 166 -16.44 -9.16 -17.39
CA VAL A 166 -15.98 -7.77 -17.63
C VAL A 166 -16.66 -6.80 -16.66
N THR A 167 -17.98 -6.94 -16.45
CA THR A 167 -18.71 -6.09 -15.49
C THR A 167 -18.23 -6.31 -14.05
N PHE A 168 -17.96 -7.56 -13.68
CA PHE A 168 -17.44 -7.92 -12.37
C PHE A 168 -16.08 -7.26 -12.10
N ILE A 169 -15.11 -7.47 -13.00
CA ILE A 169 -13.76 -6.89 -12.86
C ILE A 169 -13.84 -5.35 -12.89
N HIS A 170 -14.64 -4.77 -13.78
CA HIS A 170 -14.86 -3.31 -13.81
C HIS A 170 -15.36 -2.77 -12.46
N ASN A 171 -16.39 -3.39 -11.89
CA ASN A 171 -16.95 -2.96 -10.61
C ASN A 171 -15.94 -3.17 -9.47
N LEU A 172 -15.19 -4.28 -9.49
CA LEU A 172 -14.16 -4.58 -8.50
C LEU A 172 -13.07 -3.49 -8.51
N MET A 173 -12.58 -3.14 -9.71
CA MET A 173 -11.61 -2.08 -9.90
C MET A 173 -12.11 -0.75 -9.35
N ARG A 174 -13.34 -0.35 -9.71
CA ARG A 174 -13.91 0.93 -9.26
C ARG A 174 -14.15 0.99 -7.76
N ALA A 175 -14.61 -0.11 -7.18
CA ALA A 175 -14.89 -0.20 -5.74
C ALA A 175 -13.61 -0.21 -4.89
N ASN A 176 -12.49 -0.71 -5.44
CA ASN A 176 -11.26 -0.90 -4.70
C ASN A 176 -10.13 0.07 -5.08
N GLY A 177 -10.34 0.92 -6.09
CA GLY A 177 -9.30 1.81 -6.63
C GLY A 177 -8.23 1.10 -7.46
N ILE A 178 -8.47 -0.14 -7.91
CA ILE A 178 -7.46 -0.94 -8.65
C ILE A 178 -7.37 -0.44 -10.09
N SER A 179 -6.16 -0.13 -10.54
CA SER A 179 -5.82 0.30 -11.90
C SER A 179 -5.53 -0.89 -12.82
N THR A 180 -5.54 -0.62 -14.14
CA THR A 180 -4.90 -1.55 -15.08
C THR A 180 -3.41 -1.26 -15.12
N VAL A 181 -2.64 -2.25 -15.56
CA VAL A 181 -1.21 -2.08 -15.77
C VAL A 181 -0.90 -0.87 -16.68
N LEU A 182 -1.77 -0.56 -17.65
CA LEU A 182 -1.58 0.54 -18.61
C LEU A 182 -1.51 1.94 -18.00
N ASP A 183 -1.95 2.10 -16.75
CA ASP A 183 -2.03 3.39 -16.08
C ASP A 183 -0.86 3.61 -15.11
N GLU A 184 0.04 2.64 -14.98
CA GLU A 184 1.20 2.70 -14.08
C GLU A 184 2.48 3.14 -14.82
N ASP A 185 3.28 3.99 -14.19
CA ASP A 185 4.53 4.54 -14.76
C ASP A 185 5.57 3.46 -15.12
N ASP A 186 5.54 2.31 -14.42
CA ASP A 186 6.45 1.19 -14.67
C ASP A 186 6.19 0.51 -16.02
N MET A 187 5.01 0.73 -16.63
CA MET A 187 4.72 0.22 -17.98
C MET A 187 5.45 0.94 -19.08
N ASP A 188 5.55 2.27 -19.03
CA ASP A 188 6.30 3.01 -20.05
C ASP A 188 7.78 2.62 -20.02
N TYR A 189 8.31 2.38 -18.82
CA TYR A 189 9.65 1.85 -18.62
C TYR A 189 9.78 0.42 -19.16
N ALA A 190 8.82 -0.47 -18.86
CA ALA A 190 8.77 -1.82 -19.40
C ALA A 190 8.74 -1.83 -20.93
N LEU A 191 7.87 -1.04 -21.55
CA LEU A 191 7.77 -0.96 -23.01
C LEU A 191 9.07 -0.47 -23.65
N THR A 192 9.69 0.56 -23.04
CA THR A 192 10.96 1.12 -23.52
C THR A 192 12.09 0.08 -23.45
N LEU A 193 12.33 -0.52 -22.29
CA LEU A 193 13.41 -1.50 -22.12
C LEU A 193 13.17 -2.72 -23.01
N MET A 194 11.94 -3.21 -23.06
CA MET A 194 11.59 -4.39 -23.86
C MET A 194 11.61 -4.11 -25.37
N SER A 195 11.68 -2.85 -25.79
CA SER A 195 11.89 -2.47 -27.19
C SER A 195 13.36 -2.54 -27.63
N GLU A 196 14.31 -2.68 -26.70
CA GLU A 196 15.73 -2.75 -27.03
C GLU A 196 16.10 -4.08 -27.70
N VAL A 197 16.96 -4.00 -28.72
CA VAL A 197 17.42 -5.19 -29.46
C VAL A 197 18.39 -5.98 -28.59
N ASP A 198 18.04 -7.21 -28.26
CA ASP A 198 18.95 -8.14 -27.61
C ASP A 198 19.81 -8.83 -28.69
N PRO A 199 21.14 -8.64 -28.71
CA PRO A 199 22.04 -9.23 -29.70
C PRO A 199 22.07 -10.76 -29.66
N GLY A 200 21.59 -11.40 -28.58
CA GLY A 200 21.44 -12.85 -28.46
C GLY A 200 20.09 -13.41 -28.94
N GLU A 201 19.10 -12.57 -29.21
CA GLU A 201 17.73 -12.99 -29.51
C GLU A 201 17.57 -13.45 -30.97
N THR A 202 16.78 -14.52 -31.18
CA THR A 202 16.46 -14.96 -32.53
C THR A 202 15.51 -13.97 -33.22
N ALA A 203 15.62 -13.82 -34.54
CA ALA A 203 14.69 -12.96 -35.30
C ALA A 203 13.20 -13.36 -35.14
N SER A 204 12.94 -14.63 -34.82
CA SER A 204 11.59 -15.14 -34.55
C SER A 204 11.05 -14.62 -33.22
N ASP A 205 11.87 -14.67 -32.18
CA ASP A 205 11.50 -14.25 -30.83
C ASP A 205 11.38 -12.72 -30.76
N TRP A 206 12.30 -11.99 -31.40
CA TRP A 206 12.19 -10.55 -31.61
C TRP A 206 10.84 -10.15 -32.25
N LYS A 207 10.41 -10.90 -33.28
CA LYS A 207 9.12 -10.65 -33.93
C LYS A 207 7.92 -10.99 -33.05
N LYS A 208 8.03 -11.96 -32.13
CA LYS A 208 6.96 -12.24 -31.15
C LYS A 208 6.91 -11.14 -30.10
N ARG A 209 8.06 -10.78 -29.52
CA ARG A 209 8.24 -9.68 -28.56
C ARG A 209 7.66 -8.38 -29.09
N ARG A 210 8.06 -7.97 -30.29
CA ARG A 210 7.56 -6.74 -30.92
C ARG A 210 6.06 -6.75 -31.21
N ARG A 211 5.49 -7.91 -31.53
CA ARG A 211 4.02 -8.05 -31.68
C ARG A 211 3.29 -7.93 -30.34
N LEU A 212 3.88 -8.44 -29.26
CA LEU A 212 3.33 -8.31 -27.91
C LEU A 212 3.34 -6.84 -27.47
N LEU A 213 4.47 -6.15 -27.61
CA LEU A 213 4.62 -4.73 -27.28
C LEU A 213 3.60 -3.87 -28.01
N HIS A 214 3.53 -4.00 -29.33
CA HIS A 214 2.53 -3.29 -30.13
C HIS A 214 1.08 -3.60 -29.73
N SER A 215 0.82 -4.83 -29.25
CA SER A 215 -0.50 -5.21 -28.76
C SER A 215 -0.87 -4.53 -27.43
N TYR A 216 0.11 -4.24 -26.57
CA TYR A 216 -0.03 -3.47 -25.33
C TYR A 216 -0.13 -1.96 -25.58
N GLU A 217 0.63 -1.43 -26.54
CA GLU A 217 0.63 -0.01 -26.91
C GLU A 217 -0.72 0.43 -27.50
N GLU A 218 -1.19 -0.25 -28.55
CA GLU A 218 -2.40 0.18 -29.29
C GLU A 218 -3.24 -0.95 -29.88
N GLY A 219 -2.85 -2.21 -29.64
CA GLY A 219 -3.51 -3.36 -30.25
C GLY A 219 -4.60 -4.01 -29.40
N ARG A 220 -4.72 -5.33 -29.56
CA ARG A 220 -5.82 -6.12 -28.98
C ARG A 220 -5.79 -6.14 -27.45
N ILE A 221 -4.59 -6.23 -26.87
CA ILE A 221 -4.41 -6.28 -25.41
C ILE A 221 -4.81 -4.92 -24.82
N HIS A 222 -4.31 -3.83 -25.39
CA HIS A 222 -4.70 -2.47 -25.03
C HIS A 222 -6.22 -2.30 -25.03
N ALA A 223 -6.88 -2.68 -26.13
CA ALA A 223 -8.33 -2.56 -26.26
C ALA A 223 -9.11 -3.43 -25.27
N LEU A 224 -8.57 -4.59 -24.86
CA LEU A 224 -9.19 -5.45 -23.84
C LEU A 224 -9.08 -4.84 -22.45
N LEU A 225 -7.88 -4.39 -22.05
CA LEU A 225 -7.65 -3.75 -20.76
C LEU A 225 -8.49 -2.48 -20.62
N ARG A 226 -8.47 -1.59 -21.62
CA ARG A 226 -9.34 -0.39 -21.65
C ARG A 226 -10.82 -0.74 -21.65
N ARG A 227 -11.23 -1.88 -22.24
CA ARG A 227 -12.63 -2.33 -22.18
C ARG A 227 -13.02 -2.75 -20.77
N VAL A 228 -12.16 -3.51 -20.09
CA VAL A 228 -12.40 -3.93 -18.70
C VAL A 228 -12.48 -2.72 -17.78
N GLU A 229 -11.59 -1.75 -17.96
CA GLU A 229 -11.56 -0.52 -17.18
C GLU A 229 -12.80 0.37 -17.37
N ASN A 230 -13.39 0.39 -18.58
CA ASN A 230 -14.40 1.39 -18.97
C ASN A 230 -15.81 0.83 -19.23
N LYS A 231 -16.03 -0.48 -19.25
CA LYS A 231 -17.34 -1.07 -19.60
C LYS A 231 -17.98 -1.81 -18.43
N CYS A 232 -19.14 -1.30 -18.02
CA CYS A 232 -20.13 -2.00 -17.21
C CYS A 232 -21.32 -2.42 -18.10
N TYR A 233 -21.52 -3.73 -18.29
CA TYR A 233 -22.62 -4.25 -19.13
C TYR A 233 -23.92 -4.49 -18.36
N TYR A 234 -23.82 -4.79 -17.06
CA TYR A 234 -24.96 -5.14 -16.22
C TYR A 234 -25.09 -4.19 -15.03
N LYS A 235 -26.22 -3.48 -14.95
CA LYS A 235 -26.56 -2.64 -13.77
C LYS A 235 -26.78 -3.47 -12.50
N ASN A 236 -27.35 -4.68 -12.66
CA ASN A 236 -27.59 -5.60 -11.56
C ASN A 236 -26.80 -6.89 -11.82
N LEU A 237 -25.52 -6.86 -11.46
CA LEU A 237 -24.59 -7.98 -11.61
C LEU A 237 -25.01 -9.22 -10.80
N PRO A 238 -25.46 -9.11 -9.51
CA PRO A 238 -25.93 -10.27 -8.76
C PRO A 238 -27.02 -11.05 -9.50
N LYS A 239 -28.01 -10.34 -10.04
CA LYS A 239 -29.10 -10.95 -10.80
C LYS A 239 -28.65 -11.58 -12.12
N ALA A 240 -27.61 -11.04 -12.75
CA ALA A 240 -27.02 -11.64 -13.96
C ALA A 240 -26.29 -12.94 -13.62
N LEU A 241 -25.53 -12.96 -12.53
CA LEU A 241 -24.86 -14.16 -12.00
C LEU A 241 -25.84 -15.25 -11.57
N ASP A 242 -26.99 -14.88 -11.02
CA ASP A 242 -28.03 -15.84 -10.61
C ASP A 242 -28.79 -16.47 -11.78
N ARG A 243 -28.87 -15.77 -12.91
CA ARG A 243 -29.55 -16.26 -14.12
C ARG A 243 -28.65 -17.07 -15.03
N TYR A 244 -27.34 -16.91 -14.89
CA TYR A 244 -26.38 -17.59 -15.76
C TYR A 244 -26.31 -19.08 -15.43
N GLU A 245 -26.45 -19.93 -16.44
CA GLU A 245 -26.29 -21.37 -16.33
C GLU A 245 -24.90 -21.79 -16.84
N PRO A 246 -23.98 -22.24 -15.97
CA PRO A 246 -22.65 -22.67 -16.37
C PRO A 246 -22.68 -23.91 -17.26
N LYS A 247 -21.84 -23.91 -18.31
CA LYS A 247 -21.78 -25.02 -19.28
C LYS A 247 -20.84 -26.14 -18.88
N ASP A 248 -19.85 -25.83 -18.07
CA ASP A 248 -18.82 -26.76 -17.61
C ASP A 248 -18.37 -26.42 -16.17
N GLY A 249 -17.50 -27.28 -15.61
CA GLY A 249 -16.98 -27.09 -14.26
C GLY A 249 -16.10 -25.85 -14.09
N TYR A 250 -15.50 -25.35 -15.18
CA TYR A 250 -14.69 -24.13 -15.16
C TYR A 250 -15.59 -22.90 -15.01
N GLU A 251 -16.62 -22.77 -15.86
CA GLU A 251 -17.61 -21.70 -15.76
C GLU A 251 -18.33 -21.74 -14.40
N GLN A 252 -18.62 -22.94 -13.88
CA GLN A 252 -19.26 -23.10 -12.57
C GLN A 252 -18.37 -22.54 -11.45
N SER A 253 -17.07 -22.86 -11.47
CA SER A 253 -16.10 -22.37 -10.48
C SER A 253 -15.94 -20.85 -10.57
N LEU A 254 -15.83 -20.32 -11.79
CA LEU A 254 -15.70 -18.89 -12.03
C LEU A 254 -16.93 -18.11 -11.55
N VAL A 255 -18.13 -18.61 -11.82
CA VAL A 255 -19.38 -17.99 -11.36
C VAL A 255 -19.51 -18.06 -9.84
N SER A 256 -19.12 -19.18 -9.21
CA SER A 256 -19.11 -19.30 -7.75
C SER A 256 -18.20 -18.25 -7.11
N LEU A 257 -16.96 -18.11 -7.60
CA LEU A 257 -16.03 -17.11 -7.07
C LEU A 257 -16.47 -15.67 -7.35
N MET A 258 -17.12 -15.39 -8.50
CA MET A 258 -17.71 -14.07 -8.73
C MET A 258 -18.87 -13.78 -7.78
N LYS A 259 -19.65 -14.79 -7.37
CA LYS A 259 -20.71 -14.64 -6.37
C LYS A 259 -20.14 -14.39 -4.97
N GLU A 260 -19.11 -15.14 -4.57
CA GLU A 260 -18.36 -14.88 -3.33
C GLU A 260 -17.79 -13.46 -3.33
N GLY A 261 -17.19 -13.05 -4.46
CA GLY A 261 -16.56 -11.74 -4.59
C GLY A 261 -17.51 -10.55 -4.71
N LEU A 262 -18.84 -10.76 -4.68
CA LEU A 262 -19.80 -9.67 -4.68
C LEU A 262 -19.65 -8.75 -3.46
N GLU A 263 -19.15 -9.29 -2.33
CA GLU A 263 -18.89 -8.51 -1.12
C GLU A 263 -17.84 -7.41 -1.33
N PHE A 264 -16.88 -7.61 -2.25
CA PHE A 264 -15.80 -6.66 -2.53
C PHE A 264 -16.19 -5.58 -3.56
N LEU A 265 -17.44 -5.57 -4.03
CA LEU A 265 -17.92 -4.58 -5.00
C LEU A 265 -18.57 -3.36 -4.35
N THR A 266 -18.84 -3.43 -3.05
CA THR A 266 -19.38 -2.32 -2.25
C THR A 266 -18.73 -2.30 -0.86
N PRO A 267 -17.39 -2.15 -0.78
CA PRO A 267 -16.71 -2.05 0.49
C PRO A 267 -16.98 -0.69 1.15
N GLU A 268 -16.75 -0.61 2.45
CA GLU A 268 -16.70 0.68 3.15
C GLU A 268 -15.44 1.46 2.75
N HIS A 269 -14.30 0.76 2.68
CA HIS A 269 -13.01 1.25 2.20
C HIS A 269 -12.46 0.32 1.11
N GLY A 270 -12.10 0.87 -0.05
CA GLY A 270 -11.46 0.10 -1.11
C GLY A 270 -10.05 -0.36 -0.74
N ILE A 271 -9.56 -1.45 -1.34
CA ILE A 271 -8.23 -2.00 -0.95
C ILE A 271 -7.08 -0.99 -1.06
N MET A 272 -7.15 -0.06 -2.02
CA MET A 272 -6.13 0.97 -2.20
C MET A 272 -6.16 2.06 -1.11
N GLU A 273 -7.27 2.20 -0.37
CA GLU A 273 -7.37 3.16 0.75
C GLU A 273 -6.56 2.70 1.97
N TYR A 274 -6.22 1.42 2.06
CA TYR A 274 -5.32 0.88 3.08
C TYR A 274 -3.83 1.16 2.78
N GLY A 275 -3.51 1.87 1.70
CA GLY A 275 -2.15 2.18 1.25
C GLY A 275 -1.48 3.33 1.99
N TYR A 276 -1.57 3.35 3.32
CA TYR A 276 -0.89 4.35 4.15
C TYR A 276 0.62 4.08 4.20
N ASP A 277 1.42 5.13 4.06
CA ASP A 277 2.87 5.07 4.17
C ASP A 277 3.35 5.59 5.54
N PRO A 278 3.64 4.68 6.49
CA PRO A 278 4.10 5.07 7.82
C PRO A 278 5.51 5.68 7.82
N PHE A 279 6.27 5.53 6.74
CA PHE A 279 7.67 5.94 6.61
C PHE A 279 7.89 6.99 5.53
N TYR A 280 6.82 7.65 5.07
CA TYR A 280 6.90 8.61 3.97
C TYR A 280 8.00 9.66 4.18
N GLU A 281 8.63 10.02 3.08
CA GLU A 281 9.60 11.09 2.97
C GLU A 281 9.21 11.91 1.74
N GLU A 282 9.43 13.22 1.79
CA GLU A 282 9.03 14.11 0.70
C GLU A 282 9.91 13.91 -0.55
N GLU A 283 11.21 13.68 -0.35
CA GLU A 283 12.18 13.41 -1.40
C GLU A 283 12.99 12.15 -1.06
N PRO A 284 12.38 10.95 -1.12
CA PRO A 284 13.09 9.70 -0.82
C PRO A 284 14.08 9.39 -1.94
N ASP A 285 15.26 8.86 -1.58
CA ASP A 285 16.23 8.33 -2.55
C ASP A 285 15.63 7.21 -3.42
N PHE A 286 14.74 6.40 -2.84
CA PHE A 286 13.99 5.34 -3.51
C PHE A 286 12.53 5.35 -3.10
N LEU A 287 11.61 5.42 -4.07
CA LEU A 287 10.18 5.33 -3.81
C LEU A 287 9.81 3.94 -3.24
N PRO A 288 8.87 3.86 -2.28
CA PRO A 288 8.39 2.58 -1.80
C PRO A 288 7.59 1.83 -2.88
N MET A 289 7.41 0.53 -2.67
CA MET A 289 6.53 -0.28 -3.51
C MET A 289 5.08 -0.08 -3.10
N TYR A 290 4.38 0.83 -3.79
CA TYR A 290 2.96 1.10 -3.59
C TYR A 290 2.05 -0.10 -3.85
N LEU A 291 0.86 -0.09 -3.25
CA LEU A 291 -0.17 -1.12 -3.49
C LEU A 291 -0.56 -1.24 -4.97
N SER A 292 -0.50 -0.16 -5.76
CA SER A 292 -0.82 -0.20 -7.20
C SER A 292 0.13 -1.09 -8.01
N LYS A 293 1.39 -1.22 -7.56
CA LYS A 293 2.39 -2.11 -8.18
C LYS A 293 2.21 -3.57 -7.77
N GLN A 294 1.58 -3.80 -6.61
CA GLN A 294 1.35 -5.12 -6.02
C GLN A 294 -0.03 -5.70 -6.42
N ILE A 295 -1.06 -4.86 -6.55
CA ILE A 295 -2.45 -5.23 -6.84
C ILE A 295 -2.90 -4.50 -8.10
N ARG A 296 -3.02 -5.21 -9.23
CA ARG A 296 -3.41 -4.59 -10.51
C ARG A 296 -4.02 -5.57 -11.49
N VAL A 297 -4.73 -5.03 -12.47
CA VAL A 297 -5.27 -5.83 -13.58
C VAL A 297 -4.26 -5.92 -14.72
N VAL A 298 -3.86 -7.16 -15.06
CA VAL A 298 -2.90 -7.45 -16.13
C VAL A 298 -3.59 -8.19 -17.28
N TYR A 299 -2.92 -8.30 -18.42
CA TYR A 299 -3.43 -9.12 -19.50
C TYR A 299 -3.25 -10.61 -19.19
N ASP A 300 -2.03 -11.04 -18.87
CA ASP A 300 -1.66 -12.44 -18.70
C ASP A 300 -0.51 -12.58 -17.70
N CYS A 301 -0.70 -13.37 -16.64
CA CYS A 301 0.31 -13.57 -15.61
C CYS A 301 1.58 -14.29 -16.11
N THR A 302 1.54 -14.87 -17.31
CA THR A 302 2.64 -15.65 -17.89
C THR A 302 3.33 -14.96 -19.06
N ASP A 303 2.92 -13.74 -19.41
CA ASP A 303 3.55 -13.03 -20.50
C ASP A 303 4.82 -12.28 -20.05
N MET A 304 5.64 -11.97 -21.05
CA MET A 304 6.95 -11.36 -20.87
C MET A 304 6.88 -9.96 -20.24
N ILE A 305 5.74 -9.26 -20.35
CA ILE A 305 5.54 -7.97 -19.67
C ILE A 305 5.35 -8.22 -18.18
N THR A 306 4.48 -9.16 -17.82
CA THR A 306 4.20 -9.46 -16.42
C THR A 306 5.39 -10.10 -15.71
N GLU A 307 6.18 -10.90 -16.43
CA GLU A 307 7.48 -11.40 -15.97
C GLU A 307 8.43 -10.23 -15.65
N TYR A 308 8.60 -9.29 -16.59
CA TYR A 308 9.40 -8.10 -16.38
C TYR A 308 8.94 -7.28 -15.16
N LEU A 309 7.64 -7.07 -15.01
CA LEU A 309 7.07 -6.33 -13.88
C LEU A 309 7.32 -7.04 -12.54
N SER A 310 7.28 -8.37 -12.55
CA SER A 310 7.59 -9.18 -11.37
C SER A 310 9.09 -9.11 -11.02
N ASP A 311 9.97 -9.17 -12.03
CA ASP A 311 11.42 -9.01 -11.85
C ASP A 311 11.78 -7.60 -11.38
N TYR A 312 11.13 -6.58 -11.94
CA TYR A 312 11.24 -5.20 -11.49
C TYR A 312 10.83 -5.10 -10.01
N TYR A 313 9.67 -5.61 -9.64
CA TYR A 313 9.24 -5.61 -8.24
C TYR A 313 10.24 -6.34 -7.32
N ASN A 314 10.71 -7.53 -7.71
CA ASN A 314 11.66 -8.32 -6.93
C ASN A 314 13.02 -7.65 -6.76
N SER A 315 13.47 -6.89 -7.76
CA SER A 315 14.72 -6.13 -7.69
C SER A 315 14.56 -4.90 -6.80
N TYR A 316 13.47 -4.14 -6.95
CA TYR A 316 13.28 -2.89 -6.23
C TYR A 316 12.86 -3.09 -4.77
N SER A 317 12.06 -4.13 -4.47
CA SER A 317 11.68 -4.49 -3.10
C SER A 317 12.86 -4.89 -2.20
N GLN A 318 14.05 -5.12 -2.77
CA GLN A 318 15.28 -5.33 -1.99
C GLN A 318 15.99 -4.01 -1.65
N GLU A 319 15.74 -2.96 -2.43
CA GLU A 319 16.37 -1.64 -2.28
C GLU A 319 15.47 -0.66 -1.50
N THR A 320 14.18 -0.96 -1.37
CA THR A 320 13.18 -0.16 -0.64
C THR A 320 12.22 -1.06 0.15
N TYR A 321 11.15 -0.49 0.71
CA TYR A 321 10.11 -1.21 1.46
C TYR A 321 8.77 -1.28 0.70
N ASP A 322 7.92 -2.23 1.10
CA ASP A 322 6.56 -2.36 0.58
C ASP A 322 5.56 -1.56 1.42
N ILE A 323 4.69 -0.81 0.74
CA ILE A 323 3.44 -0.34 1.34
C ILE A 323 2.47 -1.51 1.31
N ILE A 324 2.12 -2.00 2.49
CA ILE A 324 1.14 -3.07 2.70
C ILE A 324 -0.15 -2.49 3.28
N PRO A 325 -1.29 -3.21 3.23
CA PRO A 325 -2.53 -2.72 3.80
C PRO A 325 -2.40 -2.43 5.30
N ILE A 326 -2.73 -1.20 5.67
CA ILE A 326 -2.68 -0.67 7.03
C ILE A 326 -4.02 -0.01 7.34
N THR A 327 -4.59 -0.32 8.51
CA THR A 327 -5.69 0.47 9.07
C THR A 327 -5.10 1.66 9.83
N THR A 328 -5.63 2.85 9.58
CA THR A 328 -5.28 4.08 10.28
C THR A 328 -6.47 4.65 11.07
N CYS A 329 -6.19 5.45 12.08
CA CYS A 329 -7.20 6.23 12.81
C CYS A 329 -6.59 7.55 13.27
N ASP A 330 -7.12 8.64 12.73
CA ASP A 330 -6.72 9.98 13.11
C ASP A 330 -7.46 10.43 14.36
N LEU A 331 -6.70 10.92 15.34
CA LEU A 331 -7.23 11.34 16.63
C LEU A 331 -7.37 12.86 16.72
N SER A 332 -8.53 13.27 17.22
CA SER A 332 -8.86 14.66 17.55
C SER A 332 -9.40 14.75 18.98
N PRO A 333 -9.52 15.96 19.54
CA PRO A 333 -10.19 16.18 20.82
C PRO A 333 -11.66 15.71 20.82
N GLU A 334 -12.27 15.55 19.64
CA GLU A 334 -13.63 15.08 19.43
C GLU A 334 -13.74 13.57 19.16
N THR A 335 -12.63 12.82 19.04
CA THR A 335 -12.66 11.37 18.77
C THR A 335 -13.64 10.65 19.70
N GLU A 336 -14.55 9.84 19.16
CA GLU A 336 -15.60 9.18 19.94
C GLU A 336 -15.34 7.70 20.19
N GLU A 337 -14.53 7.07 19.35
CA GLU A 337 -14.32 5.63 19.34
C GLU A 337 -12.84 5.26 19.47
N LEU A 338 -12.58 4.05 19.96
CA LEU A 338 -11.24 3.49 19.99
C LEU A 338 -10.88 2.98 18.60
N PHE A 339 -9.57 2.91 18.32
CA PHE A 339 -9.06 2.29 17.10
C PHE A 339 -9.71 0.91 16.88
N HIS A 340 -10.30 0.72 15.71
CA HIS A 340 -10.88 -0.53 15.26
C HIS A 340 -10.18 -0.99 13.99
N MET A 341 -9.73 -2.24 13.98
CA MET A 341 -9.15 -2.87 12.80
C MET A 341 -10.18 -3.81 12.20
N ASP A 342 -10.54 -3.59 10.94
CA ASP A 342 -11.40 -4.50 10.19
C ASP A 342 -10.63 -5.72 9.67
N ASP A 343 -11.34 -6.64 8.99
CA ASP A 343 -10.77 -7.83 8.35
C ASP A 343 -10.90 -7.82 6.82
N TYR A 344 -11.17 -6.65 6.23
CA TYR A 344 -11.46 -6.51 4.81
C TYR A 344 -10.26 -6.93 3.94
N PRO A 345 -9.02 -6.45 4.17
CA PRO A 345 -7.87 -6.89 3.40
C PRO A 345 -7.67 -8.42 3.46
N GLU A 346 -7.75 -9.05 4.63
CA GLU A 346 -7.58 -10.49 4.79
C GLU A 346 -8.68 -11.31 4.08
N ARG A 347 -9.93 -10.83 4.04
CA ARG A 347 -11.00 -11.45 3.24
C ARG A 347 -10.74 -11.26 1.75
N PHE A 348 -10.36 -10.06 1.35
CA PHE A 348 -10.07 -9.72 -0.04
C PHE A 348 -8.96 -10.61 -0.60
N PHE A 349 -7.83 -10.77 0.09
CA PHE A 349 -6.71 -11.59 -0.41
C PHE A 349 -7.03 -13.07 -0.48
N ARG A 350 -7.73 -13.62 0.53
CA ARG A 350 -8.17 -15.03 0.50
C ARG A 350 -9.08 -15.33 -0.68
N TRP A 351 -9.92 -14.37 -1.06
CA TRP A 351 -10.76 -14.49 -2.25
C TRP A 351 -9.96 -14.26 -3.54
N ALA A 352 -9.13 -13.22 -3.59
CA ALA A 352 -8.33 -12.85 -4.76
C ALA A 352 -7.37 -13.98 -5.16
N GLU A 353 -6.72 -14.64 -4.20
CA GLU A 353 -5.86 -15.80 -4.45
C GLU A 353 -6.62 -16.92 -5.18
N LYS A 354 -7.83 -17.27 -4.71
CA LYS A 354 -8.67 -18.28 -5.37
C LYS A 354 -9.08 -17.85 -6.77
N PHE A 355 -9.47 -16.58 -6.93
CA PHE A 355 -9.94 -16.03 -8.20
C PHE A 355 -8.82 -15.99 -9.25
N ILE A 356 -7.64 -15.51 -8.87
CA ILE A 356 -6.46 -15.45 -9.74
C ILE A 356 -6.04 -16.87 -10.14
N ASN A 357 -5.96 -17.80 -9.19
CA ASN A 357 -5.52 -19.18 -9.46
C ASN A 357 -6.38 -19.92 -10.50
N ILE A 358 -7.67 -19.62 -10.62
CA ILE A 358 -8.53 -20.23 -11.65
C ILE A 358 -8.55 -19.45 -12.97
N THR A 359 -7.99 -18.25 -13.03
CA THR A 359 -8.03 -17.37 -14.21
C THR A 359 -6.71 -17.27 -14.96
N VAL A 360 -5.61 -17.78 -14.39
CA VAL A 360 -4.30 -17.93 -15.04
C VAL A 360 -4.32 -18.99 -16.15
#